data_AF-A0A453PC32-F1
#
_entry.id   AF-A0A453PC32-F1
#
_cell.length_a   1.000
_cell.length_b   1.000
_cell.length_c   1.000
_cell.angle_alpha   90.00
_cell.angle_beta   90.00
_cell.angle_gamma   90.00
#
_symmetry.space_group_name_H-M   'P 1'
#
loop_
_entity.id
_entity.type
_entity.pdbx_description
1 polymer ?
#
loop_
_entity_poly.entity_id
_entity_poly.type
_entity_poly.pdbx_seq_one_letter_code
_entity_poly.pdbx_strand_id
1 'polypeptide(L)'
;ASTIAQLAVSAVAIASGACLSTKVDFLWPRIEQLPDTLVFEGVEVTGYQIFEDPKVQKAIAFASTAHIGQFRRTGDPYVTHCIHTGKILAALVPSTGERAINTVVAGILHDVIDDTAENLKSVAEQFGDDVASLVSGVSKLSYINQLLRRHRQKNTGGSTLTSEEPGKQPACYAIGDG
;
A
#
# COMPACT_ATOMS: atom_id res chain seq x y z
N ALA A 1 26.38 -34.74 10.76
CA ALA A 1 25.98 -36.02 11.36
C ALA A 1 24.47 -36.01 11.55
N SER A 2 23.80 -37.05 11.05
CA SER A 2 22.37 -37.08 10.72
C SER A 2 21.43 -36.97 11.93
N THR A 3 20.36 -36.21 11.76
CA THR A 3 19.24 -35.87 12.66
C THR A 3 18.43 -37.05 13.22
N ILE A 4 18.84 -38.28 12.95
CA ILE A 4 18.10 -39.51 13.30
C ILE A 4 18.58 -40.10 14.64
N ALA A 5 19.72 -39.67 15.19
CA ALA A 5 20.25 -40.22 16.44
C ALA A 5 19.76 -39.52 17.74
N GLN A 6 19.00 -38.42 17.64
CA GLN A 6 18.56 -37.66 18.83
C GLN A 6 17.14 -37.98 19.32
N LEU A 7 16.37 -38.80 18.61
CA LEU A 7 15.00 -39.16 18.98
C LEU A 7 14.90 -40.29 20.02
N ALA A 8 16.03 -40.85 20.48
CA ALA A 8 16.05 -41.94 21.44
C ALA A 8 16.10 -41.50 22.92
N VAL A 9 16.26 -40.20 23.21
CA VAL A 9 16.45 -39.71 24.61
C VAL A 9 15.16 -39.24 25.27
N SER A 10 14.05 -39.08 24.54
CA SER A 10 12.79 -38.53 25.07
C SER A 10 11.70 -39.57 25.36
N ALA A 11 12.07 -40.84 25.63
CA ALA A 11 11.10 -41.91 25.94
C ALA A 11 11.35 -42.62 27.29
N VAL A 12 12.13 -42.04 28.22
CA VAL A 12 12.37 -42.61 29.57
C VAL A 12 12.05 -41.61 30.68
N ALA A 13 10.88 -40.96 30.62
CA ALA A 13 10.45 -40.05 31.68
C ALA A 13 8.93 -39.97 31.89
N ILE A 14 8.20 -41.08 31.67
CA ILE A 14 6.79 -41.19 32.10
C ILE A 14 6.60 -42.50 32.88
N ALA A 15 7.30 -42.65 34.00
CA ALA A 15 7.10 -43.80 34.90
C ALA A 15 7.57 -43.56 36.34
N SER A 16 7.43 -42.35 36.88
CA SER A 16 7.46 -42.15 38.34
C SER A 16 6.85 -40.80 38.68
N GLY A 17 5.67 -40.82 39.27
CA GLY A 17 5.06 -39.67 39.91
C GLY A 17 5.94 -39.20 41.06
N ALA A 18 6.90 -38.33 40.76
CA ALA A 18 7.66 -37.56 41.73
C ALA A 18 7.39 -36.08 41.47
N CYS A 19 6.71 -35.43 42.43
CA CYS A 19 6.63 -33.98 42.51
C CYS A 19 8.04 -33.41 42.73
N LEU A 20 8.64 -32.79 41.72
CA LEU A 20 9.68 -31.79 41.91
C LEU A 20 9.23 -30.47 41.27
N SER A 21 8.63 -29.63 42.11
CA SER A 21 8.69 -28.19 41.95
C SER A 21 10.15 -27.75 42.04
N THR A 22 10.49 -26.64 41.38
CA THR A 22 11.81 -25.95 41.34
C THR A 22 12.89 -26.49 40.38
N LYS A 23 12.62 -26.42 39.06
CA LYS A 23 13.59 -26.06 37.99
C LYS A 23 12.97 -26.28 36.60
N VAL A 24 11.93 -25.52 36.25
CA VAL A 24 11.41 -25.46 34.87
C VAL A 24 11.79 -24.14 34.20
N ASP A 25 12.91 -23.53 34.60
CA ASP A 25 13.47 -22.34 33.95
C ASP A 25 14.71 -22.67 33.10
N PHE A 26 15.19 -23.92 33.11
CA PHE A 26 16.48 -24.29 32.52
C PHE A 26 16.38 -24.97 31.14
N LEU A 27 15.18 -25.31 30.68
CA LEU A 27 14.93 -25.96 29.39
C LEU A 27 13.87 -25.21 28.56
N TRP A 28 13.69 -23.92 28.81
CA TRP A 28 13.09 -23.07 27.81
C TRP A 28 14.22 -22.68 26.84
N PRO A 29 14.14 -23.01 25.54
CA PRO A 29 15.03 -22.39 24.56
C PRO A 29 14.89 -20.90 24.80
N ARG A 30 16.02 -20.22 24.98
CA ARG A 30 16.08 -18.76 25.02
C ARG A 30 15.38 -18.30 23.74
N ILE A 31 14.09 -17.98 23.85
CA ILE A 31 13.36 -17.30 22.79
C ILE A 31 14.08 -15.97 22.77
N GLU A 32 15.06 -15.86 21.87
CA GLU A 32 15.47 -14.56 21.36
C GLU A 32 14.15 -13.86 21.09
N GLN A 33 13.88 -12.81 21.85
CA GLN A 33 12.71 -11.98 21.66
C GLN A 33 12.73 -11.59 20.19
N LEU A 34 11.94 -12.28 19.37
CA LEU A 34 11.69 -11.87 18.00
C LEU A 34 11.23 -10.42 18.13
N PRO A 35 11.87 -9.46 17.44
CA PRO A 35 11.49 -8.06 17.57
C PRO A 35 9.97 -7.98 17.39
N ASP A 36 9.30 -7.29 18.32
CA ASP A 36 7.84 -7.15 18.32
C ASP A 36 7.40 -6.85 16.88
N THR A 37 6.76 -7.84 16.26
CA THR A 37 6.50 -7.77 14.83
C THR A 37 5.37 -6.77 14.63
N LEU A 38 5.71 -5.58 14.14
CA LEU A 38 4.75 -4.51 13.94
C LEU A 38 4.04 -4.72 12.60
N VAL A 39 2.77 -5.09 12.64
CA VAL A 39 1.94 -5.38 11.47
C VAL A 39 0.70 -4.50 11.48
N PHE A 40 0.45 -3.78 10.39
CA PHE A 40 -0.78 -3.01 10.17
C PHE A 40 -1.53 -3.58 8.98
N GLU A 41 -2.78 -4.03 9.19
CA GLU A 41 -3.67 -4.52 8.11
C GLU A 41 -2.99 -5.58 7.19
N GLY A 42 -2.15 -6.43 7.78
CA GLY A 42 -1.39 -7.46 7.06
C GLY A 42 -0.05 -7.01 6.45
N VAL A 43 0.32 -5.73 6.60
CA VAL A 43 1.60 -5.19 6.14
C VAL A 43 2.60 -5.11 7.29
N GLU A 44 3.70 -5.86 7.18
CA GLU A 44 4.79 -5.81 8.15
C GLU A 44 5.62 -4.52 7.98
N VAL A 45 5.78 -3.75 9.05
CA VAL A 45 6.56 -2.50 9.11
C VAL A 45 7.66 -2.56 10.18
N THR A 46 8.01 -3.77 10.65
CA THR A 46 9.11 -4.01 11.59
C THR A 46 10.39 -3.34 11.11
N GLY A 47 11.11 -2.68 12.03
CA GLY A 47 12.39 -2.01 11.75
C GLY A 47 12.26 -0.54 11.33
N TYR A 48 11.05 -0.02 11.13
CA TYR A 48 10.82 1.39 10.84
C TYR A 48 10.26 2.12 12.06
N GLN A 49 11.14 2.75 12.85
CA GLN A 49 10.77 3.49 14.08
C GLN A 49 9.69 4.56 13.86
N ILE A 50 9.61 5.15 12.66
CA ILE A 50 8.58 6.14 12.32
C ILE A 50 7.15 5.58 12.48
N PHE A 51 6.93 4.28 12.32
CA PHE A 51 5.61 3.66 12.50
C PHE A 51 5.19 3.51 13.97
N GLU A 52 6.13 3.69 14.91
CA GLU A 52 5.82 3.76 16.34
C GLU A 52 5.32 5.16 16.73
N ASP A 53 5.51 6.17 15.87
CA ASP A 53 5.05 7.53 16.15
C ASP A 53 3.50 7.60 16.17
N PRO A 54 2.91 8.22 17.20
CA PRO A 54 1.45 8.30 17.34
C PRO A 54 0.77 9.05 16.20
N LYS A 55 1.44 10.01 15.55
CA LYS A 55 0.91 10.73 14.39
C LYS A 55 0.77 9.81 13.18
N VAL A 56 1.70 8.87 13.00
CA VAL A 56 1.67 7.87 11.92
C VAL A 56 0.59 6.83 12.19
N GLN A 57 0.49 6.32 13.41
CA GLN A 57 -0.57 5.37 13.77
C GLN A 57 -1.97 5.98 13.60
N LYS A 58 -2.14 7.24 14.00
CA LYS A 58 -3.37 8.00 13.75
C LYS A 58 -3.69 8.11 12.26
N ALA A 59 -2.67 8.36 11.42
CA ALA A 59 -2.85 8.45 9.98
C ALA A 59 -3.28 7.12 9.36
N ILE A 60 -2.72 5.99 9.81
CA ILE A 60 -3.12 4.65 9.38
C ILE A 60 -4.58 4.37 9.76
N ALA A 61 -4.98 4.68 11.00
CA ALA A 61 -6.36 4.50 11.44
C ALA A 61 -7.35 5.38 10.65
N PHE A 62 -6.96 6.63 10.37
CA PHE A 62 -7.76 7.54 9.55
C PHE A 62 -7.90 7.04 8.11
N ALA A 63 -6.81 6.59 7.48
CA ALA A 63 -6.86 5.99 6.15
C ALA A 63 -7.67 4.69 6.11
N SER A 64 -7.53 3.82 7.13
CA SER A 64 -8.32 2.59 7.25
C SER A 64 -9.82 2.92 7.29
N THR A 65 -10.20 3.94 8.06
CA THR A 65 -11.59 4.40 8.17
C THR A 65 -12.10 5.03 6.88
N ALA A 66 -11.30 5.89 6.24
CA ALA A 66 -11.70 6.58 5.02
C ALA A 66 -11.88 5.62 3.83
N HIS A 67 -11.06 4.57 3.76
CA HIS A 67 -11.09 3.56 2.70
C HIS A 67 -11.89 2.29 3.06
N ILE A 68 -12.78 2.34 4.06
CA ILE A 68 -13.63 1.20 4.43
C ILE A 68 -14.42 0.71 3.20
N GLY A 69 -14.34 -0.59 2.93
CA GLY A 69 -15.04 -1.23 1.81
C GLY A 69 -14.40 -1.00 0.44
N GLN A 70 -13.30 -0.26 0.37
CA GLN A 70 -12.53 -0.10 -0.86
C GLN A 70 -11.46 -1.19 -0.99
N PHE A 71 -11.38 -1.78 -2.18
CA PHE A 71 -10.44 -2.86 -2.48
C PHE A 71 -9.62 -2.53 -3.71
N ARG A 72 -8.38 -3.01 -3.75
CA ARG A 72 -7.53 -2.95 -4.93
C ARG A 72 -8.01 -3.97 -5.97
N ARG A 73 -7.52 -3.83 -7.20
CA ARG A 73 -7.75 -4.82 -8.28
C ARG A 73 -7.24 -6.23 -7.94
N THR A 74 -6.30 -6.33 -7.00
CA THR A 74 -5.77 -7.61 -6.49
C THR A 74 -6.72 -8.29 -5.49
N GLY A 75 -7.71 -7.57 -4.94
CA GLY A 75 -8.62 -8.06 -3.91
C GLY A 75 -8.24 -7.62 -2.49
N ASP A 76 -7.05 -7.04 -2.28
CA ASP A 76 -6.61 -6.58 -0.97
C ASP A 76 -7.32 -5.28 -0.55
N PRO A 77 -7.53 -5.03 0.76
CA PRO A 77 -8.04 -3.75 1.26
C PRO A 77 -7.18 -2.57 0.77
N TYR A 78 -7.81 -1.47 0.36
CA TYR A 78 -7.08 -0.34 -0.22
C TYR A 78 -6.04 0.26 0.74
N VAL A 79 -6.33 0.27 2.05
CA VAL A 79 -5.41 0.76 3.09
C VAL A 79 -4.03 0.08 3.06
N THR A 80 -3.94 -1.18 2.58
CA THR A 80 -2.65 -1.86 2.41
C THR A 80 -1.73 -1.12 1.43
N HIS A 81 -2.29 -0.49 0.39
CA HIS A 81 -1.53 0.36 -0.53
C HIS A 81 -0.95 1.58 0.19
N CYS A 82 -1.77 2.26 0.98
CA CYS A 82 -1.38 3.42 1.77
C CYS A 82 -0.21 3.09 2.71
N ILE A 83 -0.29 1.95 3.41
CA ILE A 83 0.76 1.51 4.33
C ILE A 83 2.05 1.14 3.58
N HIS A 84 1.96 0.45 2.44
CA HIS A 84 3.14 0.17 1.61
C HIS A 84 3.81 1.45 1.11
N THR A 85 3.04 2.45 0.67
CA THR A 85 3.56 3.77 0.27
C THR A 85 4.27 4.44 1.45
N GLY A 86 3.67 4.43 2.64
CA GLY A 86 4.30 4.91 3.87
C GLY A 86 5.61 4.18 4.19
N LYS A 87 5.65 2.86 4.03
CA LYS A 87 6.85 2.03 4.28
C LYS A 87 7.99 2.36 3.33
N ILE A 88 7.68 2.57 2.05
CA ILE A 88 8.66 3.02 1.05
C ILE A 88 9.23 4.37 1.46
N LEU A 89 8.39 5.33 1.86
CA LEU A 89 8.86 6.65 2.30
C LEU A 89 9.72 6.55 3.55
N ALA A 90 9.34 5.73 4.53
CA ALA A 90 10.12 5.50 5.75
C ALA A 90 11.52 4.94 5.47
N ALA A 91 11.73 4.25 4.34
CA ALA A 91 13.05 3.78 3.91
C ALA A 91 13.90 4.88 3.24
N LEU A 92 13.29 5.98 2.79
CA LEU A 92 13.95 7.06 2.04
C LEU A 92 14.23 8.30 2.89
N VAL A 93 13.48 8.49 3.97
CA VAL A 93 13.61 9.65 4.87
C VAL A 93 14.45 9.30 6.11
N PRO A 94 15.02 10.29 6.81
CA PRO A 94 15.64 10.06 8.12
C PRO A 94 14.68 9.35 9.07
N SER A 95 15.18 8.46 9.93
CA SER A 95 14.35 7.68 10.86
C SER A 95 13.67 8.52 11.94
N THR A 96 14.11 9.75 12.14
CA THR A 96 13.58 10.67 13.16
C THR A 96 13.39 12.08 12.59
N GLY A 97 12.55 12.85 13.27
CA GLY A 97 12.30 14.26 12.97
C GLY A 97 10.93 14.53 12.37
N GLU A 98 10.39 15.69 12.69
CA GLU A 98 9.02 16.09 12.34
C GLU A 98 8.78 16.08 10.83
N ARG A 99 9.74 16.53 10.03
CA ARG A 99 9.64 16.51 8.56
C ARG A 99 9.54 15.09 8.01
N ALA A 100 10.30 14.15 8.56
CA ALA A 100 10.25 12.75 8.15
C ALA A 100 8.88 12.14 8.48
N ILE A 101 8.39 12.38 9.70
CA ILE A 101 7.07 11.95 10.15
C ILE A 101 5.97 12.53 9.25
N ASN A 102 5.97 13.84 9.02
CA ASN A 102 4.98 14.51 8.16
C ASN A 102 5.01 13.99 6.72
N THR A 103 6.19 13.62 6.21
CA THR A 103 6.34 13.03 4.86
C THR A 103 5.69 11.64 4.80
N VAL A 104 5.95 10.78 5.79
CA VAL A 104 5.36 9.43 5.84
C VAL A 104 3.85 9.51 6.04
N VAL A 105 3.37 10.39 6.94
CA VAL A 105 1.93 10.66 7.13
C VAL A 105 1.29 11.11 5.81
N ALA A 106 1.88 12.08 5.12
CA ALA A 106 1.33 12.57 3.85
C ALA A 106 1.27 11.46 2.77
N GLY A 107 2.25 10.56 2.74
CA GLY A 107 2.23 9.40 1.84
C GLY A 107 1.16 8.37 2.17
N ILE A 108 0.89 8.12 3.45
CA ILE A 108 -0.21 7.25 3.87
C ILE A 108 -1.56 7.87 3.47
N LEU A 109 -1.70 9.19 3.61
CA LEU A 109 -2.95 9.92 3.34
C LEU A 109 -3.12 10.39 1.89
N HIS A 110 -2.18 10.09 1.00
CA HIS A 110 -2.08 10.78 -0.29
C HIS A 110 -3.32 10.63 -1.19
N ASP A 111 -4.00 9.49 -1.13
CA ASP A 111 -5.21 9.21 -1.91
C ASP A 111 -6.51 9.53 -1.16
N VAL A 112 -6.45 9.88 0.13
CA VAL A 112 -7.67 10.03 0.95
C VAL A 112 -8.57 11.14 0.40
N ILE A 113 -8.02 12.26 -0.04
CA ILE A 113 -8.81 13.37 -0.59
C ILE A 113 -9.26 13.14 -2.04
N ASP A 114 -8.64 12.20 -2.75
CA ASP A 114 -8.90 11.94 -4.16
C ASP A 114 -9.92 10.79 -4.34
N ASP A 115 -9.87 9.79 -3.45
CA ASP A 115 -10.63 8.54 -3.57
C ASP A 115 -11.73 8.37 -2.50
N THR A 116 -11.84 9.27 -1.52
CA THR A 116 -12.84 9.17 -0.43
C THR A 116 -13.67 10.45 -0.27
N ALA A 117 -14.58 10.48 0.71
CA ALA A 117 -15.40 11.66 1.01
C ALA A 117 -14.69 12.71 1.89
N GLU A 118 -13.44 12.45 2.29
CA GLU A 118 -12.66 13.33 3.14
C GLU A 118 -12.11 14.54 2.39
N ASN A 119 -11.92 15.65 3.12
CA ASN A 119 -11.48 16.91 2.55
C ASN A 119 -10.13 17.36 3.13
N LEU A 120 -9.41 18.22 2.41
CA LEU A 120 -8.16 18.83 2.89
C LEU A 120 -8.29 19.53 4.26
N LYS A 121 -9.48 20.09 4.57
CA LYS A 121 -9.75 20.71 5.87
C LYS A 121 -9.70 19.68 7.01
N SER A 122 -10.30 18.49 6.81
CA SER A 122 -10.24 17.39 7.79
C SER A 122 -8.79 16.98 8.06
N VAL A 123 -7.98 16.90 7.01
CA VAL A 123 -6.55 16.54 7.11
C VAL A 123 -5.78 17.61 7.89
N ALA A 124 -5.99 18.89 7.58
CA ALA A 124 -5.34 20.01 8.28
C ALA A 124 -5.71 20.04 9.77
N GLU A 125 -6.98 19.86 10.11
CA GLU A 125 -7.45 19.84 11.50
C GLU A 125 -6.85 18.67 12.30
N GLN A 126 -6.65 17.51 11.67
CA GLN A 126 -6.17 16.32 12.36
C GLN A 126 -4.65 16.16 12.40
N PHE A 127 -3.92 16.69 11.41
CA PHE A 127 -2.49 16.43 11.20
C PHE A 127 -1.64 17.70 11.02
N GLY A 128 -2.27 18.87 10.92
CA GLY A 128 -1.62 20.17 10.73
C GLY A 128 -1.47 20.59 9.26
N ASP A 129 -1.19 21.87 9.06
CA ASP A 129 -1.11 22.50 7.74
C ASP A 129 0.02 21.96 6.87
N ASP A 130 1.15 21.57 7.48
CA ASP A 130 2.29 20.99 6.75
C ASP A 130 1.90 19.69 6.03
N VAL A 131 1.18 18.81 6.72
CA VAL A 131 0.71 17.54 6.14
C VAL A 131 -0.33 17.81 5.06
N ALA A 132 -1.28 18.72 5.32
CA ALA A 132 -2.30 19.08 4.34
C ALA A 132 -1.68 19.69 3.06
N SER A 133 -0.64 20.51 3.21
CA SER A 133 0.12 21.09 2.10
C SER A 133 0.80 20.01 1.26
N LEU A 134 1.46 19.03 1.91
CA LEU A 134 2.08 17.90 1.22
C LEU A 134 1.05 17.06 0.46
N VAL A 135 -0.07 16.70 1.10
CA VAL A 135 -1.14 15.91 0.46
C VAL A 135 -1.75 16.67 -0.73
N SER A 136 -2.01 17.98 -0.58
CA SER A 136 -2.48 18.83 -1.68
C SER A 136 -1.49 18.85 -2.85
N GLY A 137 -0.19 18.90 -2.56
CA GLY A 137 0.85 18.85 -3.59
C GLY A 137 0.84 17.55 -4.38
N VAL A 138 0.70 16.41 -3.69
CA VAL A 138 0.66 15.08 -4.33
C VAL A 138 -0.60 14.90 -5.20
N SER A 139 -1.78 15.28 -4.70
CA SER A 139 -3.04 15.22 -5.46
C SER A 139 -2.98 16.08 -6.73
N LYS A 140 -2.46 17.31 -6.65
CA LYS A 140 -2.26 18.18 -7.83
C LYS A 140 -1.35 17.54 -8.88
N LEU A 141 -0.26 16.91 -8.45
CA LEU A 141 0.65 16.22 -9.36
C LEU A 141 -0.01 14.99 -10.00
N SER A 142 -0.78 14.23 -9.23
CA SER A 142 -1.59 13.11 -9.73
C SER A 142 -2.54 13.59 -10.82
N TYR A 143 -3.27 14.68 -10.58
CA TYR A 143 -4.20 15.27 -11.54
C TYR A 143 -3.52 15.67 -12.85
N ILE A 144 -2.39 16.39 -12.79
CA ILE A 144 -1.62 16.78 -13.98
C ILE A 144 -1.18 15.54 -14.78
N ASN A 145 -0.66 14.51 -14.09
CA ASN A 145 -0.24 13.27 -14.74
C ASN A 145 -1.40 12.55 -15.43
N GLN A 146 -2.58 12.56 -14.83
CA GLN A 146 -3.79 11.99 -15.43
C GLN A 146 -4.19 12.76 -16.70
N LEU A 147 -4.16 14.09 -16.68
CA LEU A 147 -4.45 14.92 -17.86
C LEU A 147 -3.48 14.63 -19.01
N LEU A 148 -2.19 14.54 -18.73
CA LEU A 148 -1.16 14.23 -19.73
C LEU A 148 -1.37 12.85 -20.36
N ARG A 149 -1.74 11.84 -19.56
CA ARG A 149 -2.05 10.49 -20.05
C ARG A 149 -3.27 10.50 -20.98
N ARG A 150 -4.34 11.21 -20.61
CA ARG A 150 -5.55 11.35 -21.43
C ARG A 150 -5.27 12.07 -22.75
N HIS A 151 -4.44 13.12 -22.73
CA HIS A 151 -4.05 13.83 -23.95
C HIS A 151 -3.25 12.93 -24.92
N ARG A 152 -2.31 12.13 -24.41
CA ARG A 152 -1.55 11.17 -25.22
C ARG A 152 -2.47 10.12 -25.86
N GLN A 153 -3.42 9.57 -25.10
CA GLN A 153 -4.37 8.59 -25.63
C GLN A 153 -5.22 9.15 -26.78
N LYS A 154 -5.72 10.39 -26.65
CA LYS A 154 -6.46 11.07 -27.73
C LYS A 154 -5.62 11.25 -29.00
N ASN A 155 -4.34 11.62 -28.86
CA ASN A 155 -3.45 11.78 -30.02
C ASN A 155 -3.08 10.46 -30.69
N THR A 156 -3.04 9.35 -29.93
CA THR A 156 -2.68 8.03 -30.49
C THR A 156 -3.89 7.35 -31.15
N GLY A 157 -5.12 7.63 -30.67
CA GLY A 157 -6.37 7.12 -31.25
C GLY A 157 -6.89 7.89 -32.47
N GLY A 158 -6.32 9.07 -32.77
CA GLY A 158 -6.68 9.88 -33.95
C GLY A 158 -6.01 9.47 -35.27
N SER A 159 -5.15 8.45 -35.26
CA SER A 159 -4.48 7.91 -36.45
C SER A 159 -5.13 6.60 -36.92
N THR A 160 -6.44 6.59 -37.12
CA THR A 160 -7.09 5.57 -37.97
C THR A 160 -7.49 6.25 -39.27
N LEU A 161 -6.84 5.83 -40.35
CA LEU A 161 -6.91 6.37 -41.70
C LEU A 161 -8.37 6.39 -42.21
N THR A 162 -8.95 7.58 -42.37
CA THR A 162 -9.93 7.80 -43.45
C THR A 162 -9.13 8.11 -44.70
N SER A 163 -8.72 7.07 -45.43
CA SER A 163 -8.34 7.21 -46.82
C SER A 163 -9.61 7.22 -47.67
N GLU A 164 -10.24 8.37 -47.77
CA GLU A 164 -11.09 8.71 -48.93
C GLU A 164 -10.43 9.88 -49.68
N GLU A 165 -10.76 9.96 -50.97
CA GLU A 165 -10.23 10.79 -52.06
C GLU A 165 -9.16 10.08 -52.91
N PRO A 166 -9.31 10.03 -54.25
CA PRO A 166 -9.68 11.20 -55.05
C PRO A 166 -10.73 10.96 -56.15
N GLY A 167 -11.29 12.07 -56.63
CA GLY A 167 -12.35 12.13 -57.64
C GLY A 167 -12.15 11.29 -58.90
N LYS A 168 -13.27 10.72 -59.36
CA LYS A 168 -13.49 10.32 -60.76
C LYS A 168 -14.98 10.47 -61.08
N GLN A 169 -15.31 11.37 -61.99
CA GLN A 169 -16.65 11.53 -62.56
C GLN A 169 -16.71 10.88 -63.95
N PRO A 170 -17.91 10.72 -64.53
CA PRO A 170 -18.75 9.54 -64.46
C PRO A 170 -18.69 8.73 -65.78
N ALA A 171 -19.01 7.44 -65.75
CA ALA A 171 -19.19 6.67 -66.97
C ALA A 171 -20.35 5.67 -66.86
N CYS A 172 -21.22 5.81 -67.85
CA CYS A 172 -22.46 5.14 -68.16
C CYS A 172 -22.28 3.65 -68.47
N TYR A 173 -23.27 2.80 -68.10
CA TYR A 173 -23.81 1.66 -68.89
C TYR A 173 -25.01 1.10 -68.11
N ALA A 174 -26.28 1.26 -68.49
CA ALA A 174 -27.05 0.74 -69.64
C ALA A 174 -27.84 -0.56 -69.31
N ILE A 175 -29.16 -0.42 -69.45
CA ILE A 175 -30.18 -1.35 -69.98
C ILE A 175 -30.60 -2.57 -69.14
N GLY A 176 -31.93 -2.67 -68.96
CA GLY A 176 -32.66 -3.88 -68.58
C GLY A 176 -34.16 -3.61 -68.53
N ASP A 177 -34.83 -3.89 -69.66
CA ASP A 177 -36.25 -3.71 -69.94
C ASP A 177 -37.21 -4.48 -69.00
N GLY A 178 -38.44 -3.98 -68.86
CA GLY A 178 -39.58 -4.65 -68.23
C GLY A 178 -40.73 -3.71 -67.91
#